data_AF-A0A9W9J2I4-F1
#
_entry.id   AF-A0A9W9J2I4-F1
#
_cell.length_a   1.000
_cell.length_b   1.000
_cell.length_c   1.000
_cell.angle_alpha   90.00
_cell.angle_beta   90.00
_cell.angle_gamma   90.00
#
_symmetry.space_group_name_H-M   'P 1'
#
loop_
_entity.id
_entity.type
_entity.pdbx_description
1 polymer ?
#
loop_
_entity_poly.entity_id
_entity_poly.type
_entity_poly.pdbx_seq_one_letter_code
_entity_poly.pdbx_strand_id
1 'polypeptide(L)'
;MSMILGTLEVATCFVIWVVVCISSGAAVAIKNKLSQTKKRWIDDKKRLLAESRAIFDRETYLIEHLHRGQDQMIKGVFDADSLSLMNELEKDLDRHRFKIRQNCRELADLLDRHSD
;
A
#
# COMPACT_ATOMS: atom_id res chain seq x y z
N MET A 1 -20.14 8.83 -3.17
CA MET A 1 -19.08 9.40 -4.04
C MET A 1 -17.66 9.30 -3.45
N SER A 2 -17.48 9.23 -2.12
CA SER A 2 -16.14 9.16 -1.50
C SER A 2 -15.33 7.87 -1.80
N MET A 3 -15.98 6.70 -1.86
CA MET A 3 -15.28 5.42 -2.04
C MET A 3 -14.70 5.21 -3.45
N ILE A 4 -15.32 5.78 -4.49
CA ILE A 4 -14.86 5.66 -5.89
C ILE A 4 -13.54 6.44 -6.09
N LEU A 5 -13.36 7.55 -5.37
CA LEU A 5 -12.09 8.28 -5.36
C LEU A 5 -10.97 7.44 -4.73
N GLY A 6 -11.28 6.73 -3.64
CA GLY A 6 -10.32 5.88 -2.94
C GLY A 6 -9.84 4.68 -3.77
N THR A 7 -10.72 4.04 -4.53
CA THR A 7 -10.33 2.96 -5.44
C THR A 7 -9.52 3.46 -6.63
N LEU A 8 -9.78 4.67 -7.12
CA LEU A 8 -9.01 5.31 -8.19
C LEU A 8 -7.60 5.70 -7.74
N GLU A 9 -7.42 6.17 -6.51
CA GLU A 9 -6.11 6.46 -5.89
C GLU A 9 -5.28 5.20 -5.70
N VAL A 10 -5.89 4.09 -5.27
CA VAL A 10 -5.19 2.80 -5.11
C VAL A 10 -4.76 2.26 -6.47
N ALA A 11 -5.62 2.35 -7.48
CA ALA A 11 -5.29 1.94 -8.85
C ALA A 11 -4.14 2.77 -9.44
N THR A 12 -4.13 4.09 -9.21
CA THR A 12 -3.04 4.96 -9.67
C THR A 12 -1.74 4.71 -8.91
N CYS A 13 -1.79 4.47 -7.60
CA CYS A 13 -0.60 4.04 -6.84
C CYS A 13 -0.06 2.69 -7.34
N PHE A 14 -0.93 1.74 -7.70
CA PHE A 14 -0.54 0.45 -8.24
C PHE A 14 0.13 0.57 -9.61
N VAL A 15 -0.38 1.45 -10.49
CA VAL A 15 0.25 1.73 -11.79
C VAL A 15 1.63 2.37 -11.61
N ILE A 16 1.76 3.35 -10.71
CA ILE A 16 3.05 3.97 -10.37
C ILE A 16 4.02 2.91 -9.83
N TRP A 17 3.54 1.98 -9.01
CA TRP A 17 4.31 0.87 -8.46
C TRP A 17 4.84 -0.08 -9.53
N VAL A 18 4.02 -0.45 -10.52
CA VAL A 18 4.43 -1.28 -11.67
C VAL A 18 5.48 -0.57 -12.52
N VAL A 19 5.29 0.72 -12.79
CA VAL A 19 6.23 1.52 -13.59
C VAL A 19 7.60 1.67 -12.90
N VAL A 20 7.62 1.88 -11.58
CA VAL A 20 8.88 1.94 -10.79
C VAL A 20 9.57 0.57 -10.73
N CYS A 21 8.81 -0.53 -10.69
CA CYS A 21 9.38 -1.88 -10.73
C CYS A 21 10.06 -2.21 -12.06
N ILE A 22 9.46 -1.80 -13.19
CA ILE A 22 9.96 -2.09 -14.54
C ILE A 22 11.19 -1.24 -14.88
N SER A 23 11.16 0.06 -14.56
CA SER A 23 12.26 1.00 -14.86
C SER A 23 13.56 0.69 -14.09
N SER A 24 13.44 0.11 -12.88
CA SER A 24 14.57 -0.30 -12.04
C SER A 24 15.35 -1.53 -12.56
N GLY A 25 14.88 -2.22 -13.61
CA GLY A 25 15.55 -3.41 -14.18
C GLY A 25 16.69 -3.11 -15.16
N ALA A 26 16.86 -1.86 -15.60
CA ALA A 26 17.78 -1.51 -16.69
C ALA A 26 19.19 -1.06 -16.26
N ALA A 27 19.47 -0.84 -14.96
CA ALA A 27 20.74 -0.25 -14.53
C ALA A 27 21.81 -1.29 -14.12
N VAL A 28 22.85 -1.29 -14.95
CA VAL A 28 24.00 -2.17 -15.11
C VAL A 28 24.95 -2.27 -13.90
N ALA A 29 25.82 -3.28 -13.99
CA ALA A 29 26.86 -3.71 -13.07
C ALA A 29 27.99 -2.70 -12.77
N ILE A 30 28.30 -2.49 -11.49
CA ILE A 30 29.64 -2.06 -11.01
C ILE A 30 29.93 -2.91 -9.75
N LYS A 31 31.09 -3.58 -9.70
CA LYS A 31 31.37 -4.70 -8.77
C LYS A 31 32.17 -4.27 -7.54
N ASN A 32 31.66 -4.62 -6.35
CA ASN A 32 32.33 -4.85 -5.05
C ASN A 32 32.08 -3.87 -3.89
N LYS A 33 32.17 -2.54 -4.03
CA LYS A 33 31.61 -1.61 -2.99
C LYS A 33 30.13 -1.33 -3.23
N LEU A 34 29.75 -1.27 -4.51
CA LEU A 34 28.37 -1.24 -4.95
C LEU A 34 27.61 -2.52 -4.52
N SER A 35 28.27 -3.67 -4.35
CA SER A 35 27.55 -4.94 -4.12
C SER A 35 26.88 -5.01 -2.75
N GLN A 36 27.51 -4.49 -1.68
CA GLN A 36 26.90 -4.46 -0.35
C GLN A 36 25.80 -3.41 -0.26
N THR A 37 26.03 -2.20 -0.76
CA THR A 37 25.02 -1.14 -0.80
C THR A 37 23.84 -1.52 -1.69
N LYS A 38 24.09 -2.12 -2.86
CA LYS A 38 23.07 -2.67 -3.76
C LYS A 38 22.33 -3.84 -3.14
N LYS A 39 23.01 -4.74 -2.42
CA LYS A 39 22.36 -5.84 -1.70
C LYS A 39 21.44 -5.31 -0.62
N ARG A 40 21.91 -4.36 0.20
CA ARG A 40 21.10 -3.69 1.22
C ARG A 40 19.89 -2.99 0.61
N TRP A 41 20.08 -2.27 -0.50
CA TRP A 41 18.99 -1.65 -1.25
C TRP A 41 17.96 -2.68 -1.76
N ILE A 42 18.41 -3.80 -2.34
CA ILE A 42 17.52 -4.88 -2.77
C ILE A 42 16.75 -5.48 -1.59
N ASP A 43 17.41 -5.68 -0.45
CA ASP A 43 16.81 -6.26 0.75
C ASP A 43 15.79 -5.29 1.38
N ASP A 44 16.12 -3.99 1.48
CA ASP A 44 15.21 -2.95 1.96
C ASP A 44 14.02 -2.78 1.00
N LYS A 45 14.25 -2.81 -0.33
CA LYS A 45 13.19 -2.82 -1.34
C LYS A 45 12.27 -4.04 -1.16
N LYS A 46 12.82 -5.25 -1.03
CA LYS A 46 12.03 -6.47 -0.80
C LYS A 46 11.20 -6.38 0.48
N ARG A 47 11.79 -5.87 1.58
CA ARG A 47 11.09 -5.68 2.85
C ARG A 47 9.92 -4.73 2.68
N LEU A 48 10.14 -3.54 2.11
CA LEU A 48 9.10 -2.54 1.89
C LEU A 48 8.01 -3.04 0.94
N LEU A 49 8.36 -3.84 -0.08
CA LEU A 49 7.36 -4.47 -0.96
C LEU A 49 6.52 -5.52 -0.21
N ALA A 50 7.14 -6.33 0.65
CA ALA A 50 6.44 -7.32 1.46
C ALA A 50 5.51 -6.66 2.49
N GLU A 51 5.98 -5.60 3.16
CA GLU A 51 5.17 -4.80 4.09
C GLU A 51 3.99 -4.17 3.37
N SER A 52 4.21 -3.51 2.23
CA SER A 52 3.13 -2.89 1.46
C SER A 52 2.12 -3.92 0.96
N ARG A 53 2.58 -5.10 0.50
CA ARG A 53 1.68 -6.19 0.11
C ARG A 53 0.82 -6.69 1.26
N ALA A 54 1.41 -6.91 2.44
CA ALA A 54 0.67 -7.33 3.62
C ALA A 54 -0.39 -6.28 4.03
N ILE A 55 -0.08 -4.99 3.87
CA ILE A 55 -1.05 -3.92 4.11
C ILE A 55 -2.19 -3.97 3.07
N PHE A 56 -1.89 -4.16 1.78
CA PHE A 56 -2.93 -4.29 0.74
C PHE A 56 -3.84 -5.51 0.93
N ASP A 57 -3.27 -6.66 1.30
CA ASP A 57 -4.05 -7.87 1.59
C ASP A 57 -5.02 -7.59 2.77
N ARG A 58 -4.56 -6.84 3.77
CA ARG A 58 -5.37 -6.44 4.93
C ARG A 58 -6.42 -5.38 4.58
N GLU A 59 -6.10 -4.39 3.75
CA GLU A 59 -7.08 -3.42 3.24
C GLU A 59 -8.18 -4.11 2.44
N THR A 60 -7.83 -5.09 1.60
CA THR A 60 -8.81 -5.86 0.80
C THR A 60 -9.83 -6.55 1.72
N TYR A 61 -9.35 -7.22 2.77
CA TYR A 61 -10.21 -7.84 3.77
C TYR A 61 -11.12 -6.83 4.49
N LEU A 62 -10.58 -5.67 4.89
CA LEU A 62 -11.35 -4.61 5.56
C LEU A 62 -12.43 -4.01 4.63
N ILE A 63 -12.12 -3.79 3.35
CA ILE A 63 -13.07 -3.29 2.34
C ILE A 63 -14.21 -4.29 2.14
N GLU A 64 -13.91 -5.58 2.04
CA GLU A 64 -14.95 -6.62 1.93
C GLU A 64 -15.86 -6.67 3.15
N HIS A 65 -15.31 -6.47 4.35
CA HIS A 65 -16.10 -6.41 5.58
C HIS A 65 -16.98 -5.16 5.65
N LEU A 66 -16.47 -3.99 5.24
CA LEU A 66 -17.24 -2.76 5.15
C LEU A 66 -18.39 -2.87 4.14
N HIS A 67 -18.14 -3.43 2.95
CA HIS A 67 -19.21 -3.67 1.96
C HIS A 67 -20.28 -4.61 2.52
N ARG A 68 -19.90 -5.69 3.21
CA ARG A 68 -20.86 -6.60 3.85
C ARG A 68 -21.69 -5.91 4.93
N GLY A 69 -21.08 -5.10 5.78
CA GLY A 69 -21.80 -4.32 6.79
C GLY A 69 -22.76 -3.30 6.16
N GLN A 70 -22.32 -2.65 5.08
CA GLN A 70 -23.14 -1.69 4.35
C GLN A 70 -24.35 -2.35 3.66
N ASP A 71 -24.19 -3.54 3.10
CA ASP A 71 -25.30 -4.34 2.55
C ASP A 71 -26.32 -4.74 3.62
N GLN A 72 -25.86 -5.00 4.85
CA GLN A 72 -26.73 -5.29 6.00
C GLN A 72 -27.48 -4.05 6.49
N MET A 73 -26.83 -2.88 6.51
CA MET A 73 -27.49 -1.59 6.76
C MET A 73 -28.63 -1.35 5.76
N ILE A 74 -28.36 -1.53 4.47
CA ILE A 74 -29.37 -1.33 3.41
C ILE A 74 -30.56 -2.27 3.59
N LYS A 75 -30.33 -3.49 4.11
CA LYS A 75 -31.37 -4.48 4.42
C LYS A 75 -32.10 -4.22 5.74
N GLY A 76 -31.76 -3.16 6.47
CA GLY A 76 -32.39 -2.79 7.75
C GLY A 76 -32.04 -3.70 8.92
N VAL A 77 -31.00 -4.53 8.79
CA VAL A 77 -30.50 -5.42 9.85
C VAL A 77 -29.24 -4.78 10.43
N PHE A 78 -29.40 -3.75 11.26
CA PHE A 78 -28.24 -3.00 11.78
C PHE A 78 -28.50 -2.41 13.16
N ASP A 79 -27.56 -2.60 14.09
CA ASP A 79 -27.57 -2.05 15.45
C ASP A 79 -26.44 -1.01 15.67
N ALA A 80 -26.45 -0.37 16.84
CA ALA A 80 -25.47 0.65 17.20
C ALA A 80 -24.04 0.11 17.28
N ASP A 81 -23.87 -1.15 17.69
CA ASP A 81 -22.56 -1.81 17.82
C ASP A 81 -21.93 -2.06 16.45
N SER A 82 -22.74 -2.48 15.47
CA SER A 82 -22.31 -2.66 14.08
C SER A 82 -21.85 -1.35 13.45
N LEU A 83 -22.41 -0.20 13.86
CA LEU A 83 -22.05 1.12 13.36
C LEU A 83 -20.73 1.61 13.96
N SER A 84 -20.49 1.29 15.24
CA SER A 84 -19.20 1.52 15.89
C SER A 84 -18.08 0.72 15.21
N LEU A 85 -18.34 -0.56 14.92
CA LEU A 85 -17.37 -1.44 14.26
C LEU A 85 -16.99 -0.93 12.86
N MET A 86 -17.96 -0.48 12.06
CA MET A 86 -17.67 0.09 10.74
C MET A 86 -16.79 1.35 10.82
N ASN A 87 -17.02 2.21 11.82
CA ASN A 87 -16.22 3.42 12.02
C ASN A 87 -14.78 3.09 12.48
N GLU A 88 -14.59 2.03 13.25
CA GLU A 88 -13.25 1.53 13.59
C GLU A 88 -12.52 0.95 12.38
N LEU A 89 -13.22 0.15 11.56
CA LEU A 89 -12.67 -0.41 10.32
C LEU A 89 -12.23 0.68 9.33
N GLU A 90 -13.00 1.78 9.22
CA GLU A 90 -12.66 2.92 8.37
C GLU A 90 -11.38 3.65 8.86
N LYS A 91 -11.23 3.85 10.17
CA LYS A 91 -10.01 4.42 10.77
C LYS A 91 -8.78 3.55 10.54
N ASP A 92 -8.92 2.23 10.61
CA ASP A 92 -7.83 1.30 10.32
C ASP A 92 -7.41 1.35 8.84
N LEU A 93 -8.37 1.52 7.94
CA LEU A 93 -8.12 1.75 6.52
C LEU A 93 -7.33 3.03 6.28
N ASP A 94 -7.70 4.13 6.94
CA ASP A 94 -6.96 5.39 6.85
C ASP A 94 -5.51 5.27 7.36
N ARG A 95 -5.31 4.52 8.44
CA ARG A 95 -3.98 4.22 8.98
C ARG A 95 -3.14 3.43 7.98
N HIS A 96 -3.71 2.40 7.35
CA HIS A 96 -3.04 1.60 6.33
C HIS A 96 -2.65 2.45 5.11
N ARG A 97 -3.56 3.28 4.60
CA ARG A 97 -3.27 4.23 3.51
C ARG A 97 -2.16 5.21 3.85
N PHE A 98 -2.14 5.72 5.09
CA PHE A 98 -1.06 6.58 5.53
C PHE A 98 0.29 5.85 5.50
N LYS A 99 0.33 4.59 5.98
CA LYS A 99 1.55 3.79 6.00
C LYS A 99 2.04 3.43 4.60
N ILE A 100 1.15 3.09 3.67
CA ILE A 100 1.50 2.87 2.25
C ILE A 100 2.15 4.12 1.66
N ARG A 101 1.53 5.30 1.87
CA ARG A 101 2.10 6.58 1.39
C ARG A 101 3.46 6.89 2.01
N GLN A 102 3.67 6.52 3.28
CA GLN A 102 4.98 6.62 3.91
C GLN A 102 6.00 5.69 3.23
N ASN A 103 5.67 4.42 3.05
CA ASN A 103 6.56 3.43 2.42
C ASN A 103 6.91 3.85 0.97
N CYS A 104 5.98 4.43 0.23
CA CYS A 104 6.25 4.96 -1.12
C CYS A 104 7.26 6.11 -1.10
N ARG A 105 7.17 7.03 -0.13
CA ARG A 105 8.15 8.12 0.04
C ARG A 105 9.53 7.56 0.39
N GLU A 106 9.60 6.62 1.32
CA GLU A 106 10.87 5.97 1.69
C GLU A 106 11.51 5.25 0.50
N LEU A 107 10.71 4.58 -0.34
CA LEU A 107 11.20 3.96 -1.58
C LEU A 107 11.72 4.98 -2.59
N ALA A 108 11.03 6.12 -2.75
CA ALA A 108 11.48 7.20 -3.64
C ALA A 108 12.81 7.81 -3.14
N ASP A 109 12.92 8.09 -1.85
CA ASP A 109 14.15 8.60 -1.22
C ASP A 109 15.31 7.59 -1.31
N LEU A 110 15.01 6.29 -1.26
CA LEU A 110 16.01 5.25 -1.50
C LEU A 110 16.46 5.21 -2.96
N LEU A 111 15.55 5.41 -3.91
CA LEU A 111 15.88 5.44 -5.34
C LEU A 111 16.76 6.64 -5.68
N ASP A 112 16.42 7.83 -5.16
CA ASP A 112 17.17 9.08 -5.38
C ASP A 112 18.62 8.94 -4.89
N ARG A 113 18.81 8.45 -3.66
CA ARG A 113 20.15 8.20 -3.05
C ARG A 113 21.02 7.16 -3.77
N HIS A 114 20.44 6.36 -4.66
CA HIS A 114 21.14 5.33 -5.40
C HIS A 114 21.19 5.58 -6.91
N SER A 115 20.67 6.73 -7.37
CA SER A 115 20.72 7.16 -8.77
C SER A 115 21.91 8.09 -9.10
N ASP A 116 22.65 8.53 -8.08
CA ASP A 116 23.97 9.20 -8.18
C ASP A 116 25.12 8.19 -8.26
#